data_AF-A0A3D4AYE7-F1
#
_entry.id   AF-A0A3D4AYE7-F1
#
_cell.length_a   1.000
_cell.length_b   1.000
_cell.length_c   1.000
_cell.angle_alpha   90.00
_cell.angle_beta   90.00
_cell.angle_gamma   90.00
#
_symmetry.space_group_name_H-M   'P 1'
#
loop_
_entity.id
_entity.type
_entity.pdbx_description
1 polymer ?
#
loop_
_entity_poly.entity_id
_entity_poly.type
_entity_poly.pdbx_seq_one_letter_code
_entity_poly.pdbx_strand_id
1 'polypeptide(L)'
;MSTLQGTTSLIDPETIDYYYDEETNGFDEPVKQPEPQKNPGQILSAGFIGVGVLSLIVYLFNDHATGSWMGILLSFGLLTIGGIAYHWFSYKNTIPGIKHDGIMFSGSLHRGAIAWALGILFTGFYVVLYWWPEYLDRAIRLVDPLAMAMAGQPANQWFLYGFLYTLAILIFGVRMFMKYRHNRYHQIRTASVMFFQLVLAFIIPQFLRALNEPEFYFTYFWPLKYDVLFPGTVDYLVTSPGALGTFMVFWTMAGSFIAVPVLTYFYGKRWYCSWV
;
A
#
# COMPACT_ATOMS: atom_id res chain seq x y z
N MET A 1 32.44 -10.19 -45.02
CA MET A 1 33.64 -9.78 -44.26
C MET A 1 33.73 -8.26 -44.34
N SER A 2 33.01 -7.57 -43.44
CA SER A 2 33.28 -6.20 -42.97
C SER A 2 32.26 -5.93 -41.83
N THR A 3 32.52 -6.26 -40.56
CA THR A 3 33.14 -5.37 -39.54
C THR A 3 32.52 -3.95 -39.54
N LEU A 4 31.94 -3.37 -38.49
CA LEU A 4 32.01 -3.59 -37.04
C LEU A 4 30.91 -2.76 -36.34
N GLN A 5 30.55 -3.20 -35.13
CA GLN A 5 30.33 -2.38 -33.92
C GLN A 5 29.38 -1.17 -34.02
N GLY A 6 28.19 -1.33 -33.43
CA GLY A 6 27.33 -0.20 -33.10
C GLY A 6 26.18 -0.51 -32.13
N THR A 7 26.20 -1.62 -31.40
CA THR A 7 25.29 -1.86 -30.26
C THR A 7 25.98 -1.45 -28.96
N THR A 8 26.43 -0.20 -28.91
CA THR A 8 26.94 0.44 -27.70
C THR A 8 25.74 0.95 -26.89
N SER A 9 25.50 0.26 -25.77
CA SER A 9 24.73 0.67 -24.58
C SER A 9 23.33 1.25 -24.80
N LEU A 10 22.31 0.40 -24.58
CA LEU A 10 20.89 0.79 -24.37
C LEU A 10 20.64 1.56 -23.05
N ILE A 11 21.70 2.04 -22.39
CA ILE A 11 21.66 2.73 -21.10
C ILE A 11 22.73 3.81 -21.16
N ASP A 12 22.32 5.07 -21.09
CA ASP A 12 23.24 6.18 -20.85
C ASP A 12 23.85 6.02 -19.44
N PRO A 13 25.17 5.86 -19.32
CA PRO A 13 25.83 5.65 -18.04
C PRO A 13 25.74 6.87 -17.10
N GLU A 14 25.42 8.06 -17.61
CA GLU A 14 25.31 9.29 -16.81
C GLU A 14 23.90 9.49 -16.25
N THR A 15 22.86 9.21 -17.04
CA THR A 15 21.46 9.45 -16.63
C THR A 15 20.73 8.21 -16.12
N ILE A 16 21.18 6.99 -16.49
CA ILE A 16 20.53 5.70 -16.16
C ILE A 16 19.03 5.68 -16.53
N ASP A 17 18.60 6.59 -17.42
CA ASP A 17 17.27 6.63 -17.95
C ASP A 17 17.21 5.83 -19.26
N TYR A 18 16.08 5.17 -19.48
CA TYR A 18 15.71 4.71 -20.82
C TYR A 18 15.40 5.98 -21.62
N TYR A 19 16.41 6.58 -22.25
CA TYR A 19 16.19 7.68 -23.19
C TYR A 19 15.62 7.10 -24.49
N TYR A 20 14.38 6.63 -24.43
CA TYR A 20 13.57 6.51 -25.63
C TYR A 20 13.05 7.91 -25.92
N ASP A 21 13.91 8.72 -26.53
CA ASP A 21 13.51 10.01 -27.05
C ASP A 21 12.80 9.77 -28.39
N GLU A 22 11.48 9.82 -28.28
CA GLU A 22 10.53 9.61 -29.37
C GLU A 22 10.81 10.60 -30.53
N GLU A 23 11.44 11.74 -30.25
CA GLU A 23 11.79 12.75 -31.25
C GLU A 23 13.07 12.42 -32.03
N THR A 24 14.04 11.69 -31.43
CA THR A 24 15.30 11.31 -32.09
C THR A 24 15.33 9.89 -32.65
N ASN A 25 14.60 8.95 -32.05
CA ASN A 25 14.61 7.53 -32.46
C ASN A 25 13.45 7.13 -33.39
N GLY A 26 12.56 8.07 -33.70
CA GLY A 26 11.36 7.82 -34.50
C GLY A 26 10.24 7.16 -33.70
N PHE A 27 9.00 7.30 -34.17
CA PHE A 27 7.77 6.73 -33.60
C PHE A 27 7.69 5.19 -33.71
N ASP A 28 8.81 4.48 -33.60
CA ASP A 28 8.82 3.02 -33.63
C ASP A 28 8.26 2.46 -32.32
N GLU A 29 7.63 1.28 -32.39
CA GLU A 29 7.16 0.63 -31.16
C GLU A 29 8.37 0.34 -30.25
N PRO A 30 8.30 0.69 -28.96
CA PRO A 30 9.36 0.32 -28.02
C PRO A 30 9.54 -1.20 -28.05
N VAL A 31 10.80 -1.65 -27.98
CA VAL A 31 11.14 -3.08 -28.09
C VAL A 31 10.33 -3.88 -27.06
N LYS A 32 9.35 -4.66 -27.55
CA LYS A 32 8.54 -5.55 -26.73
C LYS A 32 9.44 -6.50 -25.97
N GLN A 33 9.53 -6.30 -24.67
CA GLN A 33 10.34 -7.17 -23.84
C GLN A 33 9.70 -8.57 -23.75
N PRO A 34 10.51 -9.64 -23.74
CA PRO A 34 9.99 -10.98 -23.59
C PRO A 34 9.18 -11.09 -22.31
N GLU A 35 8.04 -11.78 -22.39
CA GLU A 35 7.18 -12.02 -21.23
C GLU A 35 8.01 -12.60 -20.08
N PRO A 36 7.74 -12.21 -18.82
CA PRO A 36 8.45 -12.77 -17.68
C PRO A 36 8.33 -14.29 -17.71
N GLN A 37 9.46 -14.97 -17.96
CA GLN A 37 9.52 -16.43 -17.99
C GLN A 37 9.01 -16.98 -16.66
N LYS A 38 8.13 -17.99 -16.74
CA LYS A 38 7.66 -18.74 -15.57
C LYS A 38 8.86 -19.36 -14.86
N ASN A 39 9.24 -18.75 -13.74
CA ASN A 39 10.38 -19.16 -12.94
C ASN A 39 9.91 -20.20 -11.90
N PRO A 40 10.61 -21.32 -11.66
CA PRO A 40 10.28 -22.25 -10.58
C PRO A 40 10.10 -21.55 -9.23
N GLY A 41 10.83 -20.46 -8.96
CA GLY A 41 10.64 -19.65 -7.75
C GLY A 41 9.27 -18.99 -7.64
N GLN A 42 8.64 -18.59 -8.75
CA GLN A 42 7.28 -18.04 -8.76
C GLN A 42 6.23 -19.11 -8.42
N ILE A 43 6.43 -20.34 -8.90
CA ILE A 43 5.53 -21.46 -8.61
C ILE A 43 5.58 -21.81 -7.13
N LEU A 44 6.79 -21.90 -6.55
CA LEU A 44 6.96 -22.12 -5.12
C LEU A 44 6.32 -20.99 -4.30
N SER A 45 6.50 -19.74 -4.72
CA SER A 45 5.90 -18.57 -4.06
C SER A 45 4.37 -18.60 -4.13
N ALA A 46 3.80 -18.99 -5.27
CA ALA A 46 2.36 -19.20 -5.41
C ALA A 46 1.85 -20.33 -4.51
N GLY A 47 2.65 -21.38 -4.31
CA GLY A 47 2.39 -22.44 -3.33
C GLY A 47 2.27 -21.90 -1.91
N PHE A 48 3.22 -21.05 -1.47
CA PHE A 48 3.14 -20.39 -0.17
C PHE A 48 1.89 -19.50 -0.01
N ILE A 49 1.53 -18.75 -1.06
CA ILE A 49 0.29 -17.95 -1.06
C ILE A 49 -0.93 -18.88 -0.92
N GLY A 50 -0.99 -19.96 -1.69
CA GLY A 50 -2.09 -20.92 -1.64
C GLY A 50 -2.25 -21.57 -0.26
N VAL A 51 -1.14 -21.99 0.36
CA VAL A 51 -1.14 -22.52 1.73
C VAL A 51 -1.56 -21.45 2.74
N GLY A 52 -1.13 -20.20 2.57
CA GLY A 52 -1.54 -19.07 3.40
C GLY A 52 -3.02 -18.71 3.29
N VAL A 53 -3.61 -18.80 2.09
CA VAL A 53 -5.07 -18.63 1.91
C VAL A 53 -5.82 -19.78 2.57
N LEU A 54 -5.35 -21.02 2.37
CA LEU A 54 -5.99 -22.21 2.95
C LEU A 54 -5.96 -22.15 4.48
N SER A 55 -4.81 -21.81 5.06
CA SER A 55 -4.69 -21.63 6.52
C SER A 55 -5.61 -20.51 7.01
N LEU A 56 -5.66 -19.37 6.32
CA LEU A 56 -6.58 -18.27 6.66
C LEU A 56 -8.02 -18.77 6.71
N ILE A 57 -8.48 -19.50 5.69
CA ILE A 57 -9.82 -20.08 5.67
C ILE A 57 -10.03 -21.01 6.87
N VAL A 58 -9.09 -21.94 7.13
CA VAL A 58 -9.19 -22.85 8.29
C VAL A 58 -9.33 -22.09 9.60
N TYR A 59 -8.53 -21.04 9.82
CA TYR A 59 -8.59 -20.22 11.04
C TYR A 59 -9.83 -19.31 11.14
N LEU A 60 -10.46 -18.95 10.02
CA LEU A 60 -11.74 -18.23 10.00
C LEU A 60 -12.94 -19.13 10.34
N PHE A 61 -12.81 -20.44 10.17
CA PHE A 61 -13.86 -21.41 10.52
C PHE A 61 -13.60 -22.17 11.83
N ASN A 62 -12.40 -22.05 12.41
CA ASN A 62 -12.01 -22.76 13.64
C ASN A 62 -11.90 -21.82 14.86
N ASP A 63 -12.95 -21.82 15.67
CA ASP A 63 -13.11 -20.94 16.84
C ASP A 63 -12.05 -21.15 17.94
N HIS A 64 -11.53 -22.36 18.09
CA HIS A 64 -10.58 -22.69 19.16
C HIS A 64 -9.13 -22.27 18.87
N ALA A 65 -8.82 -21.96 17.60
CA ALA A 65 -7.46 -21.67 17.15
C ALA A 65 -7.29 -20.21 16.67
N THR A 66 -8.38 -19.46 16.54
CA THR A 66 -8.39 -18.03 16.24
C THR A 66 -7.74 -17.25 17.40
N GLY A 67 -6.89 -16.27 17.09
CA GLY A 67 -6.16 -15.49 18.11
C GLY A 67 -4.90 -16.16 18.67
N SER A 68 -4.29 -17.05 17.89
CA SER A 68 -2.96 -17.60 18.19
C SER A 68 -1.88 -16.99 17.29
N TRP A 69 -0.65 -16.86 17.79
CA TRP A 69 0.51 -16.43 16.98
C TRP A 69 0.70 -17.29 15.74
N MET A 70 0.43 -18.59 15.87
CA MET A 70 0.51 -19.53 14.76
C MET A 70 -0.54 -19.24 13.69
N GLY A 71 -1.74 -18.83 14.09
CA GLY A 71 -2.78 -18.35 13.16
C GLY A 71 -2.29 -17.19 12.31
N ILE A 72 -1.70 -16.15 12.90
CA ILE A 72 -1.15 -14.99 12.17
C ILE A 72 -0.01 -15.40 11.23
N LEU A 73 0.95 -16.18 11.74
CA LEU A 73 2.14 -16.56 10.97
C LEU A 73 1.78 -17.45 9.78
N LEU A 74 0.90 -18.43 9.98
CA LEU A 74 0.49 -19.35 8.92
C LEU A 74 -0.45 -18.70 7.90
N SER A 75 -1.30 -17.78 8.31
CA SER A 75 -2.20 -17.07 7.38
C SER A 75 -1.49 -15.88 6.74
N PHE A 76 -1.42 -14.77 7.45
CA PHE A 76 -0.87 -13.51 6.98
C PHE A 76 0.65 -13.55 6.75
N GLY A 77 1.39 -14.30 7.57
CA GLY A 77 2.84 -14.45 7.40
C GLY A 77 3.20 -15.15 6.08
N LEU A 78 2.59 -16.31 5.79
CA LEU A 78 2.79 -17.03 4.53
C LEU A 78 2.30 -16.24 3.32
N LEU A 79 1.16 -15.55 3.43
CA LEU A 79 0.67 -14.66 2.37
C LEU A 79 1.66 -13.54 2.05
N THR A 80 2.23 -12.92 3.10
CA THR A 80 3.17 -11.81 2.95
C THR A 80 4.49 -12.27 2.37
N ILE A 81 5.08 -13.34 2.93
CA ILE A 81 6.34 -13.92 2.44
C ILE A 81 6.16 -14.43 1.00
N GLY A 82 5.06 -15.15 0.74
CA GLY A 82 4.74 -15.66 -0.59
C GLY A 82 4.54 -14.53 -1.61
N GLY A 83 3.82 -13.46 -1.25
CA GLY A 83 3.62 -12.29 -2.11
C GLY A 83 4.92 -11.53 -2.42
N ILE A 84 5.75 -11.30 -1.39
CA ILE A 84 7.07 -10.68 -1.53
C ILE A 84 7.97 -11.54 -2.43
N ALA A 85 8.07 -12.84 -2.16
CA ALA A 85 8.87 -13.77 -2.94
C ALA A 85 8.39 -13.85 -4.40
N TYR A 86 7.06 -13.88 -4.61
CA TYR A 86 6.47 -13.90 -5.95
C TYR A 86 6.90 -12.69 -6.77
N HIS A 87 6.78 -11.47 -6.20
CA HIS A 87 7.24 -10.27 -6.88
C HIS A 87 8.76 -10.26 -7.06
N TRP A 88 9.53 -10.68 -6.06
CA TRP A 88 10.98 -10.77 -6.17
C TRP A 88 11.44 -11.66 -7.34
N PHE A 89 10.94 -12.89 -7.42
CA PHE A 89 11.27 -13.82 -8.51
C PHE A 89 10.71 -13.39 -9.87
N SER A 90 9.65 -12.58 -9.89
CA SER A 90 9.09 -12.01 -11.12
C SER A 90 10.01 -10.97 -11.75
N TYR A 91 10.71 -10.17 -10.94
CA TYR A 91 11.50 -9.04 -11.46
C TYR A 91 13.02 -9.27 -11.40
N LYS A 92 13.54 -10.21 -10.59
CA LYS A 92 14.99 -10.42 -10.39
C LYS A 92 15.78 -10.52 -11.71
N ASN A 93 15.29 -11.35 -12.65
CA ASN A 93 15.96 -11.62 -13.92
C ASN A 93 15.47 -10.73 -15.08
N THR A 94 14.67 -9.71 -14.80
CA THR A 94 14.15 -8.79 -15.83
C THR A 94 15.02 -7.55 -15.91
N ILE A 95 15.02 -6.83 -17.04
CA ILE A 95 15.73 -5.55 -17.16
C ILE A 95 15.02 -4.47 -16.31
N PRO A 96 15.71 -3.63 -15.53
CA PRO A 96 15.08 -2.50 -14.83
C PRO A 96 14.43 -1.52 -15.82
N GLY A 97 13.28 -0.93 -15.50
CA GLY A 97 12.70 0.14 -16.34
C GLY A 97 11.19 0.32 -16.20
N ILE A 98 10.68 1.44 -16.70
CA ILE A 98 9.25 1.73 -16.80
C ILE A 98 8.68 0.89 -17.94
N LYS A 99 8.03 -0.22 -17.59
CA LYS A 99 7.35 -1.11 -18.56
C LYS A 99 5.85 -1.02 -18.34
N HIS A 100 5.18 -0.24 -19.19
CA HIS A 100 3.74 -0.04 -19.18
C HIS A 100 3.08 -0.47 -20.50
N ASP A 101 3.79 -1.26 -21.31
CA ASP A 101 3.30 -1.65 -22.62
C ASP A 101 2.16 -2.66 -22.48
N GLY A 102 1.05 -2.41 -23.16
CA GLY A 102 -0.07 -3.34 -23.27
C GLY A 102 -0.85 -3.63 -21.97
N ILE A 103 -0.60 -2.91 -20.86
CA ILE A 103 -1.31 -3.10 -19.58
C ILE A 103 -2.84 -2.99 -19.72
N MET A 104 -3.31 -2.13 -20.64
CA MET A 104 -4.73 -1.91 -20.92
C MET A 104 -5.41 -3.12 -21.58
N PHE A 105 -4.64 -4.06 -22.12
CA PHE A 105 -5.13 -5.30 -22.75
C PHE A 105 -4.97 -6.53 -21.85
N SER A 106 -4.32 -6.39 -20.68
CA SER A 106 -4.17 -7.51 -19.74
C SER A 106 -5.50 -7.83 -19.06
N GLY A 107 -5.90 -9.11 -19.00
CA GLY A 107 -7.16 -9.52 -18.38
C GLY A 107 -7.27 -9.19 -16.88
N SER A 108 -6.15 -8.92 -16.21
CA SER A 108 -6.06 -8.55 -14.79
C SER A 108 -6.06 -7.05 -14.52
N LEU A 109 -5.60 -6.20 -15.46
CA LEU A 109 -5.64 -4.72 -15.31
C LEU A 109 -6.67 -4.03 -16.23
N HIS A 110 -7.27 -4.75 -17.19
CA HIS A 110 -8.42 -4.29 -17.96
C HIS A 110 -9.72 -4.46 -17.16
N ARG A 111 -10.86 -3.98 -17.69
CA ARG A 111 -12.24 -4.22 -17.16
C ARG A 111 -12.69 -5.70 -17.23
N GLY A 112 -11.77 -6.64 -17.05
CA GLY A 112 -12.00 -8.08 -17.04
C GLY A 112 -12.67 -8.56 -15.75
N ALA A 113 -13.09 -9.84 -15.76
CA ALA A 113 -13.82 -10.44 -14.63
C ALA A 113 -13.05 -10.37 -13.30
N ILE A 114 -11.72 -10.53 -13.34
CA ILE A 114 -10.85 -10.46 -12.14
C ILE A 114 -10.86 -9.06 -11.54
N ALA A 115 -10.84 -8.01 -12.36
CA ALA A 115 -10.87 -6.63 -11.88
C ALA A 115 -12.21 -6.31 -11.21
N TRP A 116 -13.34 -6.74 -11.80
CA TRP A 116 -14.65 -6.59 -11.19
C TRP A 116 -14.80 -7.39 -9.89
N ALA A 117 -14.31 -8.63 -9.85
CA ALA A 117 -14.32 -9.46 -8.64
C ALA A 117 -13.53 -8.80 -7.50
N LEU A 118 -12.33 -8.29 -7.77
CA LEU A 118 -11.53 -7.56 -6.79
C LEU A 118 -12.20 -6.24 -6.36
N GLY A 119 -12.79 -5.51 -7.31
CA GLY A 119 -13.53 -4.28 -7.01
C GLY A 119 -14.70 -4.53 -6.06
N ILE A 120 -15.55 -5.51 -6.38
CA ILE A 120 -16.68 -5.91 -5.52
C ILE A 120 -16.18 -6.42 -4.17
N LEU A 121 -15.10 -7.19 -4.14
CA LEU A 121 -14.52 -7.69 -2.90
C LEU A 121 -14.04 -6.55 -1.99
N PHE A 122 -13.29 -5.58 -2.51
CA PHE A 122 -12.78 -4.47 -1.69
C PHE A 122 -13.88 -3.51 -1.26
N THR A 123 -14.83 -3.19 -2.14
CA THR A 123 -15.98 -2.36 -1.77
C THR A 123 -16.87 -3.08 -0.76
N GLY A 124 -17.17 -4.36 -0.98
CA GLY A 124 -17.96 -5.18 -0.06
C GLY A 124 -17.28 -5.33 1.29
N PHE A 125 -15.98 -5.61 1.31
CA PHE A 125 -15.18 -5.64 2.55
C PHE A 125 -15.28 -4.32 3.31
N TYR A 126 -15.14 -3.18 2.63
CA TYR A 126 -15.24 -1.86 3.26
C TYR A 126 -16.64 -1.58 3.81
N VAL A 127 -17.70 -1.99 3.09
CA VAL A 127 -19.08 -1.88 3.55
C VAL A 127 -19.31 -2.74 4.80
N VAL A 128 -18.89 -4.00 4.80
CA VAL A 128 -19.02 -4.86 5.98
C VAL A 128 -18.23 -4.28 7.16
N LEU A 129 -17.01 -3.78 6.92
CA LEU A 129 -16.18 -3.22 7.96
C LEU A 129 -16.80 -1.98 8.64
N TYR A 130 -17.52 -1.14 7.90
CA TYR A 130 -18.10 0.09 8.45
C TYR A 130 -19.48 -0.13 9.07
N TRP A 131 -20.34 -0.92 8.42
CA TRP A 131 -21.74 -1.08 8.83
C TRP A 131 -22.02 -2.36 9.63
N TRP A 132 -21.28 -3.45 9.40
CA TRP A 132 -21.49 -4.73 10.07
C TRP A 132 -20.18 -5.44 10.46
N PRO A 133 -19.39 -4.83 11.35
CA PRO A 133 -18.09 -5.37 11.73
C PRO A 133 -18.18 -6.71 12.48
N GLU A 134 -19.34 -7.04 13.03
CA GLU A 134 -19.63 -8.32 13.71
C GLU A 134 -19.35 -9.52 12.81
N TYR A 135 -19.57 -9.40 11.49
CA TYR A 135 -19.25 -10.47 10.54
C TYR A 135 -17.75 -10.68 10.33
N LEU A 136 -16.92 -9.71 10.75
CA LEU A 136 -15.45 -9.79 10.70
C LEU A 136 -14.83 -10.13 12.05
N ASP A 137 -15.61 -10.41 13.10
CA ASP A 137 -15.11 -10.67 14.47
C ASP A 137 -14.01 -11.74 14.48
N ARG A 138 -14.17 -12.81 13.71
CA ARG A 138 -13.16 -13.88 13.60
C ARG A 138 -11.86 -13.41 12.94
N ALA A 139 -11.97 -12.58 11.90
CA ALA A 139 -10.80 -12.01 11.25
C ALA A 139 -10.08 -11.00 12.16
N ILE A 140 -10.85 -10.26 12.97
CA ILE A 140 -10.32 -9.32 13.97
C ILE A 140 -9.55 -10.11 15.04
N ARG A 141 -10.19 -11.13 15.64
CA ARG A 141 -9.57 -11.98 16.66
C ARG A 141 -8.31 -12.67 16.19
N LEU A 142 -8.20 -12.98 14.90
CA LEU A 142 -6.99 -13.61 14.35
C LEU A 142 -5.75 -12.74 14.59
N VAL A 143 -5.90 -11.42 14.62
CA VAL A 143 -4.80 -10.45 14.81
C VAL A 143 -4.65 -10.03 16.29
N ASP A 144 -5.44 -10.59 17.21
CA ASP A 144 -5.40 -10.26 18.64
C ASP A 144 -4.01 -10.39 19.28
N PRO A 145 -3.21 -11.46 19.05
CA PRO A 145 -1.87 -11.58 19.64
C PRO A 145 -0.97 -10.39 19.31
N LEU A 146 -1.06 -9.88 18.08
CA LEU A 146 -0.28 -8.74 17.64
C LEU A 146 -0.82 -7.45 18.26
N ALA A 147 -2.14 -7.28 18.30
CA ALA A 147 -2.76 -6.14 18.96
C ALA A 147 -2.42 -6.09 20.45
N MET A 148 -2.50 -7.22 21.16
CA MET A 148 -2.12 -7.30 22.57
C MET A 148 -0.64 -7.00 22.79
N ALA A 149 0.25 -7.49 21.92
CA ALA A 149 1.68 -7.21 22.02
C ALA A 149 2.03 -5.73 21.79
N MET A 150 1.31 -5.04 20.91
CA MET A 150 1.60 -3.65 20.54
C MET A 150 0.82 -2.62 21.37
N ALA A 151 -0.43 -2.94 21.72
CA ALA A 151 -1.41 -2.02 22.29
C ALA A 151 -1.88 -2.42 23.70
N GLY A 152 -1.58 -3.65 24.15
CA GLY A 152 -2.10 -4.18 25.41
C GLY A 152 -3.61 -4.43 25.41
N GLN A 153 -4.27 -4.45 24.25
CA GLN A 153 -5.72 -4.59 24.11
C GLN A 153 -6.07 -5.53 22.94
N PRO A 154 -7.27 -6.14 22.94
CA PRO A 154 -7.74 -6.92 21.80
C PRO A 154 -7.85 -6.06 20.54
N ALA A 155 -7.73 -6.70 19.37
CA ALA A 155 -7.84 -6.02 18.09
C ALA A 155 -9.27 -5.48 17.89
N ASN A 156 -9.38 -4.37 17.17
CA ASN A 156 -10.64 -3.87 16.67
C ASN A 156 -10.64 -3.92 15.12
N GLN A 157 -11.79 -3.60 14.51
CA GLN A 157 -11.93 -3.57 13.05
C GLN A 157 -10.90 -2.64 12.36
N TRP A 158 -10.55 -1.53 13.02
CA TRP A 158 -9.60 -0.54 12.49
C TRP A 158 -8.16 -1.03 12.57
N PHE A 159 -7.82 -1.80 13.60
CA PHE A 159 -6.53 -2.47 13.75
C PHE A 159 -6.37 -3.52 12.65
N LEU A 160 -7.39 -4.35 12.41
CA LEU A 160 -7.39 -5.30 11.29
C LEU A 160 -7.21 -4.58 9.95
N TYR A 161 -7.96 -3.50 9.71
CA TYR A 161 -7.85 -2.70 8.50
C TYR A 161 -6.43 -2.14 8.31
N GLY A 162 -5.87 -1.50 9.34
CA GLY A 162 -4.51 -0.96 9.31
C GLY A 162 -3.47 -2.06 9.10
N PHE A 163 -3.63 -3.21 9.74
CA PHE A 163 -2.78 -4.37 9.55
C PHE A 163 -2.80 -4.88 8.10
N LEU A 164 -3.98 -5.14 7.53
CA LEU A 164 -4.10 -5.59 6.13
C LEU A 164 -3.49 -4.57 5.15
N TYR A 165 -3.71 -3.28 5.41
CA TYR A 165 -3.18 -2.20 4.59
C TYR A 165 -1.65 -2.12 4.65
N THR A 166 -1.04 -2.30 5.83
CA THR A 166 0.42 -2.35 5.97
C THR A 166 1.01 -3.55 5.22
N LEU A 167 0.40 -4.74 5.31
CA LEU A 167 0.83 -5.90 4.54
C LEU A 167 0.75 -5.65 3.03
N ALA A 168 -0.35 -5.08 2.54
CA ALA A 168 -0.51 -4.74 1.13
C ALA A 168 0.59 -3.77 0.67
N ILE A 169 0.86 -2.71 1.44
CA ILE A 169 1.92 -1.75 1.13
C ILE A 169 3.30 -2.40 1.14
N LEU A 170 3.58 -3.34 2.04
CA LEU A 170 4.86 -4.05 2.06
C LEU A 170 5.03 -4.94 0.82
N ILE A 171 4.01 -5.73 0.46
CA ILE A 171 4.03 -6.62 -0.71
C ILE A 171 4.20 -5.80 -2.00
N PHE A 172 3.38 -4.77 -2.20
CA PHE A 172 3.46 -3.90 -3.39
C PHE A 172 4.66 -2.96 -3.36
N GLY A 173 5.16 -2.60 -2.19
CA GLY A 173 6.40 -1.85 -2.01
C GLY A 173 7.61 -2.61 -2.56
N VAL A 174 7.72 -3.91 -2.28
CA VAL A 174 8.74 -4.77 -2.90
C VAL A 174 8.60 -4.81 -4.42
N ARG A 175 7.38 -4.92 -4.94
CA ARG A 175 7.13 -4.84 -6.39
C ARG A 175 7.65 -3.51 -6.97
N MET A 176 7.38 -2.38 -6.31
CA MET A 176 7.85 -1.06 -6.74
C MET A 176 9.37 -0.95 -6.68
N PHE A 177 10.01 -1.40 -5.59
CA PHE A 177 11.47 -1.42 -5.48
C PHE A 177 12.12 -2.19 -6.62
N MET A 178 11.58 -3.37 -6.93
CA MET A 178 12.13 -4.22 -7.99
C MET A 178 11.88 -3.63 -9.38
N LYS A 179 10.71 -3.03 -9.62
CA LYS A 179 10.36 -2.40 -10.89
C LYS A 179 11.23 -1.16 -11.17
N TYR A 180 11.40 -0.30 -10.17
CA TYR A 180 12.13 0.98 -10.28
C TYR A 180 13.57 0.91 -9.77
N ARG A 181 14.19 -0.28 -9.79
CA ARG A 181 15.54 -0.49 -9.23
C ARG A 181 16.67 0.30 -9.92
N HIS A 182 16.41 0.93 -11.07
CA HIS A 182 17.34 1.81 -11.75
C HIS A 182 17.38 3.23 -11.16
N ASN A 183 16.28 3.68 -10.55
CA ASN A 183 16.13 5.07 -10.14
C ASN A 183 16.10 5.22 -8.61
N ARG A 184 17.12 5.90 -8.07
CA ARG A 184 17.28 6.15 -6.62
C ARG A 184 16.13 6.96 -6.02
N TYR A 185 15.59 7.94 -6.76
CA TYR A 185 14.48 8.76 -6.29
C TYR A 185 13.23 7.90 -6.02
N HIS A 186 12.88 7.01 -6.95
CA HIS A 186 11.73 6.12 -6.78
C HIS A 186 11.92 5.10 -5.65
N GLN A 187 13.16 4.64 -5.41
CA GLN A 187 13.46 3.77 -4.27
C GLN A 187 13.31 4.51 -2.94
N ILE A 188 13.90 5.69 -2.79
CA ILE A 188 13.80 6.47 -1.54
C ILE A 188 12.34 6.82 -1.25
N ARG A 189 11.59 7.23 -2.27
CA ARG A 189 10.15 7.48 -2.15
C ARG A 189 9.39 6.25 -1.65
N THR A 190 9.61 5.09 -2.27
CA THR A 190 8.94 3.84 -1.85
C THR A 190 9.33 3.43 -0.43
N ALA A 191 10.61 3.62 -0.06
CA ALA A 191 11.10 3.35 1.29
C ALA A 191 10.44 4.24 2.33
N SER A 192 10.32 5.54 2.03
CA SER A 192 9.59 6.52 2.84
C SER A 192 8.15 6.08 3.06
N VAL A 193 7.42 5.71 2.00
CA VAL A 193 6.04 5.20 2.10
C VAL A 193 5.93 4.00 3.02
N MET A 194 6.75 2.99 2.81
CA MET A 194 6.69 1.78 3.62
C MET A 194 7.05 2.05 5.08
N PHE A 195 8.06 2.90 5.32
CA PHE A 195 8.49 3.27 6.67
C PHE A 195 7.40 4.03 7.41
N PHE A 196 6.92 5.15 6.85
CA PHE A 196 5.89 5.94 7.50
C PHE A 196 4.58 5.16 7.64
N GLN A 197 4.22 4.35 6.65
CA GLN A 197 3.04 3.49 6.78
C GLN A 197 3.18 2.51 7.94
N LEU A 198 4.30 1.80 8.05
CA LEU A 198 4.51 0.81 9.11
C LEU A 198 4.59 1.48 10.48
N VAL A 199 5.34 2.57 10.59
CA VAL A 199 5.58 3.25 11.85
C VAL A 199 4.34 4.03 12.30
N LEU A 200 3.83 4.92 11.46
CA LEU A 200 2.75 5.82 11.85
C LEU A 200 1.40 5.12 11.98
N ALA A 201 1.11 4.08 11.17
CA ALA A 201 -0.18 3.40 11.26
C ALA A 201 -0.40 2.71 12.61
N PHE A 202 0.67 2.27 13.26
CA PHE A 202 0.58 1.66 14.58
C PHE A 202 0.92 2.62 15.73
N ILE A 203 1.83 3.58 15.53
CA ILE A 203 2.20 4.53 16.59
C ILE A 203 1.12 5.58 16.83
N ILE A 204 0.51 6.15 15.79
CA ILE A 204 -0.45 7.25 15.95
C ILE A 204 -1.66 6.83 16.78
N PRO A 205 -2.33 5.69 16.51
CA PRO A 205 -3.46 5.28 17.34
C PRO A 205 -3.09 5.04 18.80
N GLN A 206 -1.91 4.46 19.06
CA GLN A 206 -1.43 4.25 20.43
C GLN A 206 -1.09 5.55 21.14
N PHE A 207 -0.47 6.49 20.43
CA PHE A 207 -0.14 7.80 20.97
C PHE A 207 -1.39 8.60 21.34
N LEU A 208 -2.42 8.59 20.48
CA LEU A 208 -3.69 9.26 20.77
C LEU A 208 -4.43 8.64 21.95
N ARG A 209 -4.41 7.31 22.05
CA ARG A 209 -4.95 6.59 23.22
C ARG A 209 -4.23 6.94 24.51
N ALA A 210 -2.90 7.04 24.49
CA ALA A 210 -2.13 7.43 25.68
C ALA A 210 -2.48 8.83 26.19
N LEU A 211 -3.03 9.68 25.31
CA LEU A 211 -3.50 11.02 25.64
C LEU A 211 -4.99 11.06 26.06
N ASN A 212 -5.68 9.91 26.17
CA ASN A 212 -7.12 9.79 26.45
C ASN A 212 -8.03 10.54 25.45
N GLU A 213 -7.56 10.73 24.21
CA GLU A 213 -8.31 11.41 23.15
C GLU A 213 -8.91 10.38 22.17
N PRO A 214 -10.05 10.68 21.51
CA PRO A 214 -10.63 9.80 20.50
C PRO A 214 -9.66 9.53 19.35
N GLU A 215 -9.68 8.31 18.79
CA GLU A 215 -8.80 7.89 17.71
C GLU A 215 -8.99 8.76 16.45
N PHE A 216 -8.12 9.77 16.31
CA PHE A 216 -8.07 10.63 15.13
C PHE A 216 -7.05 10.12 14.13
N TYR A 217 -7.50 9.79 12.92
CA TYR A 217 -6.61 9.40 11.83
C TYR A 217 -6.27 10.64 10.98
N PHE A 218 -4.98 10.91 10.74
CA PHE A 218 -4.57 11.99 9.84
C PHE A 218 -5.03 11.78 8.39
N THR A 219 -5.62 10.63 8.02
CA THR A 219 -6.34 10.51 6.75
C THR A 219 -7.52 11.49 6.65
N TYR A 220 -8.00 12.02 7.78
CA TYR A 220 -8.98 13.12 7.83
C TYR A 220 -8.42 14.50 7.47
N PHE A 221 -7.12 14.60 7.14
CA PHE A 221 -6.47 15.84 6.68
C PHE A 221 -7.09 16.37 5.37
N TRP A 222 -7.79 15.50 4.63
CA TRP A 222 -8.58 15.89 3.48
C TRP A 222 -9.99 16.34 3.93
N PRO A 223 -10.51 17.48 3.44
CA PRO A 223 -11.79 18.09 3.86
C PRO A 223 -13.05 17.30 3.43
N LEU A 224 -12.98 15.97 3.40
CA LEU A 224 -14.09 15.07 3.04
C LEU A 224 -14.88 14.59 4.27
N LYS A 225 -14.31 14.64 5.48
CA LYS A 225 -15.14 14.56 6.70
C LYS A 225 -15.76 15.92 6.96
N TYR A 226 -16.88 16.15 6.28
CA TYR A 226 -17.74 17.32 6.44
C TYR A 226 -17.94 17.60 7.94
N ASP A 227 -18.28 16.57 8.72
CA ASP A 227 -18.65 16.66 10.13
C ASP A 227 -17.64 17.40 11.03
N VAL A 228 -16.34 17.31 10.77
CA VAL A 228 -15.29 17.97 11.59
C VAL A 228 -15.24 19.48 11.36
N LEU A 229 -15.78 19.97 10.24
CA LEU A 229 -15.81 21.39 9.88
C LEU A 229 -17.14 22.08 10.24
N PHE A 230 -18.17 21.33 10.68
CA PHE A 230 -19.46 21.90 11.08
C PHE A 230 -19.53 22.21 12.58
N PRO A 231 -20.26 23.27 12.96
CA PRO A 231 -20.31 23.77 14.34
C PRO A 231 -20.77 22.74 15.38
N GLY A 232 -21.46 21.65 15.01
CA GLY A 232 -21.88 20.59 15.94
C GLY A 232 -20.75 19.69 16.46
N THR A 233 -19.68 19.47 15.69
CA THR A 233 -18.53 18.62 16.08
C THR A 233 -17.36 19.47 16.56
N VAL A 234 -17.24 20.70 16.03
CA VAL A 234 -16.25 21.69 16.49
C VAL A 234 -16.56 22.12 17.92
N ASP A 235 -17.83 22.40 18.26
CA ASP A 235 -18.20 22.68 19.67
C ASP A 235 -17.88 21.49 20.57
N TYR A 236 -18.14 20.26 20.12
CA TYR A 236 -17.84 19.05 20.91
C TYR A 236 -16.33 18.86 21.16
N LEU A 237 -15.49 19.14 20.16
CA LEU A 237 -14.02 19.07 20.24
C LEU A 237 -13.38 20.25 21.00
N VAL A 238 -14.00 21.43 20.98
CA VAL A 238 -13.51 22.65 21.66
C VAL A 238 -14.00 22.74 23.11
N THR A 239 -15.20 22.22 23.40
CA THR A 239 -15.84 22.28 24.73
C THR A 239 -15.44 21.09 25.61
N SER A 240 -15.06 19.95 25.02
CA SER A 240 -14.42 18.85 25.75
C SER A 240 -12.96 19.21 26.05
N PRO A 241 -12.42 18.87 27.24
CA PRO A 241 -11.09 19.31 27.67
C PRO A 241 -9.98 18.56 26.90
N GLY A 242 -9.69 19.01 25.69
CA GLY A 242 -8.69 18.41 24.81
C GLY A 242 -8.03 19.45 23.92
N ALA A 243 -6.87 19.98 24.33
CA ALA A 243 -6.07 20.91 23.53
C ALA A 243 -5.68 20.34 22.15
N LEU A 244 -5.74 19.00 22.01
CA LEU A 244 -5.40 18.26 20.81
C LEU A 244 -6.49 18.35 19.73
N GLY A 245 -7.78 18.38 20.10
CA GLY A 245 -8.89 18.53 19.15
C GLY A 245 -8.82 19.86 18.39
N THR A 246 -8.67 20.97 19.13
CA THR A 246 -8.48 22.31 18.57
C THR A 246 -7.21 22.40 17.72
N PHE A 247 -6.10 21.78 18.15
CA PHE A 247 -4.86 21.70 17.38
C PHE A 247 -5.08 20.98 16.04
N MET A 248 -5.77 19.84 16.04
CA MET A 248 -6.00 19.05 14.82
C MET A 248 -6.94 19.75 13.83
N VAL A 249 -7.99 20.42 14.30
CA VAL A 249 -8.88 21.22 13.43
C VAL A 249 -8.12 22.38 12.81
N PHE A 250 -7.35 23.12 13.61
CA PHE A 250 -6.54 24.23 13.14
C PHE A 250 -5.54 23.79 12.06
N TRP A 251 -4.76 22.74 12.31
CA TRP A 251 -3.77 22.25 11.34
C TRP A 251 -4.40 21.61 10.09
N THR A 252 -5.60 21.03 10.20
CA THR A 252 -6.35 20.53 9.04
C THR A 252 -6.82 21.69 8.15
N MET A 253 -7.36 22.75 8.76
CA MET A 253 -7.78 23.95 8.04
C MET A 253 -6.58 24.69 7.43
N ALA A 254 -5.52 24.90 8.21
CA ALA A 254 -4.27 25.51 7.74
C ALA A 254 -3.62 24.66 6.64
N GLY A 255 -3.62 23.34 6.77
CA GLY A 255 -3.15 22.40 5.76
C GLY A 255 -3.92 22.55 4.45
N SER A 256 -5.25 22.58 4.52
CA SER A 256 -6.14 22.63 3.35
C SER A 256 -6.12 23.97 2.62
N PHE A 257 -6.12 25.09 3.35
CA PHE A 257 -6.27 26.42 2.76
C PHE A 257 -4.96 27.19 2.61
N ILE A 258 -3.89 26.80 3.31
CA ILE A 258 -2.59 27.49 3.26
C ILE A 258 -1.53 26.54 2.69
N ALA A 259 -1.29 25.40 3.33
CA ALA A 259 -0.19 24.52 2.92
C ALA A 259 -0.41 23.94 1.52
N VAL A 260 -1.61 23.44 1.22
CA VAL A 260 -1.97 22.89 -0.11
C VAL A 260 -1.77 23.94 -1.21
N PRO A 261 -2.35 25.16 -1.18
CA PRO A 261 -2.09 26.17 -2.20
C PRO A 261 -0.62 26.61 -2.30
N VAL A 262 0.07 26.80 -1.17
CA VAL A 262 1.48 27.23 -1.15
C VAL A 262 2.39 26.17 -1.78
N LEU A 263 2.22 24.90 -1.39
CA LEU A 263 2.98 23.79 -1.98
C LEU A 263 2.63 23.60 -3.46
N THR A 264 1.35 23.80 -3.82
CA THR A 264 0.92 23.77 -5.24
C THR A 264 1.55 24.88 -6.05
N TYR A 265 1.69 26.08 -5.48
CA TYR A 265 2.30 27.23 -6.13
C TYR A 265 3.80 27.00 -6.39
N PHE A 266 4.55 26.52 -5.39
CA PHE A 266 6.00 26.33 -5.53
C PHE A 266 6.42 25.04 -6.23
N TYR A 267 5.71 23.93 -6.00
CA TYR A 267 6.11 22.60 -6.46
C TYR A 267 5.17 22.01 -7.54
N GLY A 268 4.15 22.76 -7.96
CA GLY A 268 3.23 22.39 -9.04
C GLY A 268 2.48 21.07 -8.76
N LYS A 269 2.01 20.37 -9.80
CA LYS A 269 1.28 19.10 -9.62
C LYS A 269 2.13 17.94 -9.05
N ARG A 270 3.42 18.13 -8.83
CA ARG A 270 4.35 17.06 -8.42
C ARG A 270 4.34 16.82 -6.92
N TRP A 271 3.92 17.80 -6.11
CA TRP A 271 3.97 17.65 -4.65
C TRP A 271 2.94 16.63 -4.12
N TYR A 272 1.75 16.56 -4.72
CA TYR A 272 0.76 15.51 -4.37
C TYR A 272 1.30 14.10 -4.67
N CYS A 273 2.15 14.00 -5.69
CA CYS A 273 2.76 12.74 -6.13
C CYS A 273 4.07 12.43 -5.39
N SER A 274 4.70 13.40 -4.74
CA SER A 274 5.95 13.22 -3.97
C SER A 274 5.71 13.13 -2.47
N TRP A 275 4.51 13.42 -1.99
CA TRP A 275 4.10 13.19 -0.61
C TRP A 275 3.55 11.78 -0.46
N VAL A 276 4.47 10.82 -0.56
CA VAL A 276 4.91 9.93 0.53
C VAL A 276 6.32 9.45 0.15
#